data_AF-A0A1S2PBI3-F1
#
_entry.id   AF-A0A1S2PBI3-F1
#
_cell.length_a   1.000
_cell.length_b   1.000
_cell.length_c   1.000
_cell.angle_alpha   90.00
_cell.angle_beta   90.00
_cell.angle_gamma   90.00
#
_symmetry.space_group_name_H-M   'P 1'
#
loop_
_entity.id
_entity.type
_entity.pdbx_description
1 polymer ?
#
loop_
_entity_poly.entity_id
_entity_poly.type
_entity_poly.pdbx_seq_one_letter_code
_entity_poly.pdbx_strand_id
1 'polypeptide(L)'
;MAFLRVSVGRYPDDPELAALIGTLAMKSEEFAALWARQDVADKGPGCYALCHPLVGPLTLDFEVLHTPEPGQVLVSYLPAPVPGAAEALGLVGSWGLT
;
A
#
# COMPACT_ATOMS: atom_id res chain seq x y z
N MET A 1 -6.21 -1.06 -4.31
CA MET A 1 -6.97 -1.57 -5.48
C MET A 1 -6.39 -2.87 -6.03
N ALA A 2 -5.14 -2.90 -6.50
CA ALA A 2 -4.54 -4.10 -7.10
C ALA A 2 -4.67 -5.36 -6.22
N PHE A 3 -4.30 -5.27 -4.94
CA PHE A 3 -4.39 -6.42 -4.02
C PHE A 3 -5.81 -6.94 -3.85
N LEU A 4 -6.80 -6.06 -3.61
CA LEU A 4 -8.21 -6.45 -3.51
C LEU A 4 -8.72 -7.14 -4.79
N ARG A 5 -8.27 -6.71 -5.97
CA ARG A 5 -8.64 -7.40 -7.23
C ARG A 5 -7.99 -8.76 -7.39
N VAL A 6 -6.73 -8.89 -7.00
CA VAL A 6 -6.07 -10.20 -6.93
C VAL A 6 -6.83 -11.12 -5.96
N SER A 7 -7.26 -10.60 -4.80
CA SER A 7 -8.09 -11.35 -3.85
C SER A 7 -9.42 -11.79 -4.47
N VAL A 8 -10.13 -10.92 -5.19
CA VAL A 8 -11.39 -11.29 -5.89
C VAL A 8 -11.14 -12.36 -6.95
N GLY A 9 -10.06 -12.27 -7.72
CA GLY A 9 -9.71 -13.31 -8.69
C GLY A 9 -9.36 -14.66 -8.04
N ARG A 10 -8.77 -14.63 -6.85
CA ARG A 10 -8.39 -15.84 -6.09
C ARG A 10 -9.56 -16.46 -5.32
N TYR A 11 -10.49 -15.64 -4.86
CA TYR A 11 -11.65 -16.04 -4.05
C TYR A 11 -12.94 -15.41 -4.61
N PRO A 12 -13.39 -15.83 -5.80
CA PRO A 12 -14.50 -15.18 -6.51
C PRO A 12 -15.85 -15.31 -5.80
N ASP A 13 -16.03 -16.40 -5.02
CA ASP A 13 -17.28 -16.72 -4.32
C ASP A 13 -17.23 -16.38 -2.83
N ASP A 14 -16.25 -15.60 -2.38
CA ASP A 14 -16.11 -15.20 -0.97
C ASP A 14 -17.11 -14.09 -0.60
N PRO A 15 -18.13 -14.40 0.23
CA PRO A 15 -19.15 -13.43 0.60
C PRO A 15 -18.64 -12.33 1.52
N GLU A 16 -17.59 -12.59 2.32
CA GLU A 16 -17.00 -11.58 3.20
C GLU A 16 -16.21 -10.55 2.39
N LEU A 17 -15.46 -11.02 1.40
CA LEU A 17 -14.75 -10.13 0.47
C LEU A 17 -15.72 -9.25 -0.31
N ALA A 18 -16.82 -9.83 -0.81
CA ALA A 18 -17.87 -9.07 -1.50
C ALA A 18 -18.52 -8.01 -0.59
N ALA A 19 -18.84 -8.37 0.66
CA ALA A 19 -19.42 -7.46 1.64
C ALA A 19 -18.47 -6.31 2.02
N LEU A 20 -17.17 -6.60 2.16
CA LEU A 20 -16.14 -5.60 2.42
C LEU A 20 -16.04 -4.59 1.29
N ILE A 21 -15.95 -5.06 0.04
CA ILE A 21 -15.89 -4.19 -1.14
C ILE A 21 -17.15 -3.35 -1.25
N GLY A 22 -18.34 -3.94 -1.06
CA GLY A 22 -19.61 -3.22 -1.06
C GLY A 22 -19.65 -2.12 0.00
N THR A 23 -19.21 -2.42 1.22
CA THR A 23 -19.16 -1.44 2.31
C THR A 23 -18.22 -0.28 2.00
N LEU A 24 -17.02 -0.57 1.47
CA LEU A 24 -16.05 0.46 1.10
C LEU A 24 -16.55 1.34 -0.04
N ALA A 25 -17.19 0.75 -1.05
CA ALA A 25 -17.79 1.48 -2.16
C ALA A 25 -18.95 2.39 -1.72
N MET A 26 -19.75 1.96 -0.74
CA MET A 26 -20.83 2.79 -0.20
C MET A 26 -20.33 3.94 0.69
N LYS A 27 -19.22 3.75 1.41
CA LYS A 27 -18.73 4.70 2.42
C LYS A 27 -17.65 5.66 1.91
N SER A 28 -17.07 5.41 0.74
CA SER A 28 -16.00 6.22 0.16
C SER A 28 -16.21 6.39 -1.34
N GLU A 29 -16.59 7.60 -1.75
CA GLU A 29 -16.71 7.97 -3.16
C GLU A 29 -15.38 7.80 -3.91
N GLU A 30 -14.26 8.11 -3.24
CA GLU A 30 -12.91 7.90 -3.78
C GLU A 30 -12.64 6.41 -4.03
N PHE A 31 -12.96 5.55 -3.06
CA PHE A 31 -12.83 4.10 -3.25
C PHE A 31 -13.70 3.63 -4.41
N ALA A 32 -14.96 4.07 -4.47
CA ALA A 32 -15.89 3.69 -5.54
C ALA A 32 -15.35 4.10 -6.93
N ALA A 33 -14.83 5.32 -7.06
CA ALA A 33 -14.21 5.80 -8.30
C ALA A 33 -12.98 4.96 -8.68
N LEU A 34 -12.08 4.68 -7.74
CA LEU A 34 -10.89 3.85 -7.97
C LEU A 34 -11.26 2.38 -8.29
N TRP A 35 -12.32 1.86 -7.69
CA TRP A 35 -12.81 0.51 -7.94
C TRP A 35 -13.43 0.38 -9.34
N ALA A 36 -14.24 1.37 -9.75
CA ALA A 36 -14.87 1.43 -11.07
C ALA A 36 -13.86 1.55 -12.22
N ARG A 37 -12.71 2.19 -11.99
CA ARG A 37 -11.65 2.36 -13.00
C ARG A 37 -11.03 1.05 -13.49
N GLN A 38 -11.22 -0.08 -12.80
CA GLN A 38 -10.66 -1.38 -13.19
C GLN A 38 -9.12 -1.44 -13.39
N ASP A 39 -8.38 -0.39 -13.01
CA ASP A 39 -6.91 -0.31 -13.07
C ASP A 39 -6.19 -1.34 -12.17
N VAL A 40 -5.82 -2.50 -12.72
CA VAL A 40 -4.88 -3.44 -12.07
C VAL A 40 -3.48 -3.03 -12.49
N ALA A 41 -2.83 -2.20 -11.67
CA ALA A 41 -1.40 -2.03 -11.77
C ALA A 41 -0.75 -3.11 -10.90
N ASP A 42 0.09 -3.95 -11.49
CA ASP A 42 1.01 -4.77 -10.72
C ASP A 42 1.90 -3.80 -9.91
N LYS A 43 1.78 -3.83 -8.59
CA LYS A 43 2.65 -3.02 -7.73
C LYS A 43 3.96 -3.77 -7.57
N GLY A 44 4.74 -3.76 -8.65
CA GLY A 44 6.17 -4.08 -8.59
C GLY A 44 6.92 -3.08 -7.70
N PRO A 45 8.25 -3.19 -7.59
CA PRO A 45 9.04 -2.23 -6.85
C PRO A 45 8.76 -0.82 -7.37
N GLY A 46 8.63 0.13 -6.46
CA GLY A 46 8.23 1.47 -6.81
C GLY A 46 8.72 2.50 -5.81
N CYS A 47 8.53 3.77 -6.16
CA CYS A 47 8.92 4.89 -5.35
C CYS A 47 7.66 5.60 -4.81
N TYR A 48 7.68 5.98 -3.55
CA TYR A 48 6.60 6.64 -2.84
C TYR A 48 7.10 7.96 -2.28
N ALA A 49 6.64 9.07 -2.86
CA ALA A 49 6.92 10.41 -2.37
C ALA A 49 5.73 10.90 -1.54
N LEU A 50 5.98 11.29 -0.30
CA LEU A 50 4.96 11.82 0.61
C LEU A 50 5.49 13.04 1.37
N CYS A 51 4.58 13.90 1.84
CA CYS A 51 4.93 14.98 2.77
C CYS A 51 4.61 14.52 4.19
N HIS A 52 5.65 14.11 4.93
CA HIS A 52 5.50 13.65 6.30
C HIS A 52 5.36 14.84 7.24
N PRO A 53 4.39 14.84 8.18
CA PRO A 53 4.16 15.99 9.08
C PRO A 53 5.39 16.43 9.89
N LEU A 54 6.28 15.49 10.22
CA LEU A 54 7.45 15.74 11.07
C LEU A 54 8.75 16.04 10.31
N VAL A 55 8.94 15.41 9.14
CA VAL A 55 10.22 15.47 8.39
C VAL A 55 10.09 16.12 7.03
N GLY A 56 8.88 16.59 6.67
CA GLY A 56 8.60 17.16 5.37
C GLY A 56 8.68 16.10 4.27
N PRO A 57 9.20 16.45 3.07
CA PRO A 57 9.30 15.50 1.96
C PRO A 57 10.08 14.24 2.35
N LEU A 58 9.44 13.08 2.18
CA LEU A 58 10.01 11.76 2.40
C LEU A 58 9.80 10.92 1.15
N THR A 59 10.89 10.38 0.62
CA THR A 59 10.88 9.52 -0.56
C THR A 59 11.34 8.13 -0.16
N LEU A 60 10.49 7.14 -0.38
CA LEU A 60 10.72 5.75 -0.02
C LEU A 60 10.65 4.88 -1.26
N ASP A 61 11.63 4.00 -1.42
CA ASP A 61 11.45 2.86 -2.31
C ASP A 61 10.69 1.77 -1.56
N PHE A 62 9.84 1.02 -2.25
CA PHE A 62 9.16 -0.13 -1.67
C PHE A 62 9.34 -1.37 -2.53
N GLU A 63 9.39 -2.51 -1.86
CA GLU A 63 9.43 -3.83 -2.47
C GLU A 63 8.33 -4.70 -1.88
N VAL A 64 7.67 -5.49 -2.73
CA VAL A 64 6.64 -6.46 -2.33
C VAL A 64 7.23 -7.86 -2.46
N LEU A 65 7.36 -8.55 -1.32
CA LEU A 65 7.88 -9.90 -1.23
C LEU A 65 6.73 -10.85 -0.89
N HIS A 66 6.50 -11.83 -1.77
CA HIS A 66 5.53 -12.89 -1.51
C HIS A 66 6.10 -13.89 -0.49
N THR A 67 5.33 -14.20 0.55
CA THR A 67 5.72 -15.24 1.51
C THR A 67 5.22 -16.60 1.03
N PRO A 68 5.75 -17.72 1.59
CA PRO A 68 5.20 -19.05 1.32
C PRO A 68 3.74 -19.22 1.77
N GLU A 69 3.28 -18.40 2.72
CA GLU A 69 1.90 -18.43 3.22
C GLU A 69 0.94 -17.77 2.21
N PRO A 70 -0.04 -18.50 1.68
CA PRO A 70 -1.00 -17.97 0.72
C PRO A 70 -1.71 -16.70 1.21
N GLY A 71 -1.57 -15.61 0.46
CA GLY A 71 -2.27 -14.36 0.74
C GLY A 71 -1.53 -13.43 1.72
N GLN A 72 -0.37 -13.84 2.22
CA GLN A 72 0.53 -12.95 2.96
C GLN A 72 1.60 -12.37 2.04
N VAL A 73 1.86 -11.08 2.21
CA VAL A 73 2.94 -10.37 1.54
C VAL A 73 3.67 -9.50 2.56
N LEU A 74 5.00 -9.44 2.45
CA LEU A 74 5.82 -8.49 3.17
C LEU A 74 6.09 -7.30 2.26
N VAL A 75 5.73 -6.11 2.71
CA VAL A 75 6.08 -4.86 2.01
C VAL A 75 7.19 -4.18 2.78
N SER A 76 8.37 -4.11 2.18
CA SER A 76 9.52 -3.41 2.74
C SER A 76 9.54 -1.98 2.22
N TYR A 77 9.76 -1.00 3.10
CA TYR A 77 9.97 0.40 2.72
C TYR A 77 11.40 0.78 3.10
N LEU A 78 12.14 1.27 2.11
CA LEU A 78 13.55 1.64 2.20
C LEU A 78 13.68 3.12 1.85
N PRO A 79 14.68 3.83 2.41
CA PRO A 79 14.95 5.19 1.98
C PRO A 79 15.38 5.16 0.52
N ALA A 80 14.74 5.96 -0.32
CA ALA A 80 15.15 6.07 -1.73
C ALA A 80 16.59 6.59 -1.84
N PRO A 81 17.34 6.30 -2.92
CA PRO A 81 18.71 6.73 -3.13
C PRO A 81 18.78 8.22 -3.51
N VAL A 82 18.15 9.07 -2.70
CA VAL A 82 18.11 10.53 -2.83
C VAL A 82 18.61 11.17 -1.53
N PRO A 83 19.23 12.36 -1.61
CA PRO A 83 19.76 13.04 -0.42
C PRO A 83 18.67 13.25 0.66
N GLY A 84 19.01 12.96 1.91
CA GLY A 84 18.14 13.21 3.07
C GLY A 84 17.08 12.14 3.35
N ALA A 85 16.86 11.17 2.45
CA ALA A 85 15.82 10.14 2.64
C ALA A 85 16.13 9.20 3.81
N ALA A 86 17.40 8.81 3.99
CA ALA A 86 17.82 7.92 5.06
C ALA A 86 17.69 8.59 6.45
N GLU A 87 18.11 9.85 6.54
CA GLU A 87 18.03 10.66 7.76
C GLU A 87 16.56 10.91 8.14
N ALA A 88 15.73 11.28 7.16
CA ALA A 88 14.31 11.49 7.37
C ALA A 88 13.59 10.22 7.85
N LEU A 89 13.90 9.06 7.24
CA LEU A 89 13.34 7.77 7.67
C LEU A 89 13.82 7.37 9.06
N GLY A 90 15.11 7.58 9.37
CA GLY A 90 15.66 7.31 10.70
C GLY A 90 15.00 8.14 11.79
N LEU A 91 14.73 9.43 11.51
CA LEU A 91 13.97 10.29 12.42
C LEU A 91 12.59 9.70 12.68
N VAL A 92 11.79 9.41 11.64
CA VAL A 92 10.46 8.78 11.77
C VAL A 92 10.51 7.50 12.62
N GLY A 93 11.51 6.64 12.41
CA GLY A 93 11.67 5.40 13.20
C GLY A 93 11.95 5.62 14.69
N SER A 94 12.66 6.70 15.04
CA SER A 94 12.98 7.02 16.44
C SER A 94 11.80 7.57 17.24
N TRP A 95 10.78 8.16 16.59
CA TRP A 95 9.58 8.67 17.25
C TRP A 95 8.69 7.58 17.86
N GLY A 96 8.77 6.34 17.39
CA GLY A 96 8.02 5.21 17.95
C GLY A 96 8.63 4.65 19.26
N LEU A 97 9.78 5.16 19.69
CA LEU A 97 10.53 4.68 20.85
C LEU A 97 10.54 5.66 22.05
N THR A 98 9.78 6.77 21.96
CA THR A 98 9.61 7.79 23.01
C THR A 98 8.16 7.89 23.43
#